data_AF-A0A844GSJ2-F1
#
_entry.id   AF-A0A844GSJ2-F1
#
_cell.length_a   1.000
_cell.length_b   1.000
_cell.length_c   1.000
_cell.angle_alpha   90.00
_cell.angle_beta   90.00
_cell.angle_gamma   90.00
#
_symmetry.space_group_name_H-M   'P 1'
#
loop_
_entity.id
_entity.type
_entity.pdbx_description
1 polymer ?
#
loop_
_entity_poly.entity_id
_entity_poly.type
_entity_poly.pdbx_seq_one_letter_code
_entity_poly.pdbx_strand_id
1 'polypeptide(L)' 'MAIADGNIILRYLLNDHEKLSNKAEEILENNKIILLFPVACEVVFVLQKVYSSFN' A
#
# COMPACT_ATOMS: atom_id res chain seq x y z
N MET A 1 16.21 -7.28 -0.38
CA MET A 1 15.50 -6.70 -1.52
C MET A 1 14.25 -7.52 -1.75
N ALA A 2 13.07 -6.90 -1.75
CA ALA A 2 11.78 -7.58 -1.88
C ALA A 2 10.86 -6.84 -2.85
N ILE A 3 9.83 -7.51 -3.35
CA ILE A 3 8.80 -6.91 -4.21
C ILE A 3 7.57 -6.63 -3.34
N ALA A 4 7.01 -5.42 -3.44
CA ALA A 4 5.80 -5.07 -2.69
C ALA A 4 4.55 -5.70 -3.29
N ASP A 5 3.67 -6.18 -2.41
CA ASP A 5 2.27 -6.45 -2.72
C ASP A 5 1.43 -5.18 -2.53
N GLY A 6 0.37 -5.01 -3.31
CA GLY A 6 -0.50 -3.84 -3.24
C GLY A 6 -1.10 -3.62 -1.85
N ASN A 7 -1.40 -4.70 -1.11
CA ASN A 7 -1.97 -4.58 0.23
C ASN A 7 -0.99 -3.97 1.23
N ILE A 8 0.31 -4.25 1.15
CA ILE A 8 1.29 -3.60 2.04
C ILE A 8 1.29 -2.09 1.81
N ILE A 9 1.25 -1.67 0.53
CA ILE A 9 1.17 -0.25 0.17
C ILE A 9 -0.13 0.37 0.68
N LEU A 10 -1.27 -0.32 0.52
CA LEU A 10 -2.57 0.17 0.99
C LEU A 10 -2.62 0.31 2.51
N ARG A 11 -2.10 -0.66 3.29
CA ARG A 11 -2.07 -0.59 4.76
C ARG A 11 -1.23 0.58 5.25
N TYR A 12 -0.11 0.84 4.59
CA TYR A 12 0.76 1.99 4.87
C TYR A 12 0.05 3.32 4.55
N LEU A 13 -0.54 3.44 3.36
CA LEU A 13 -1.17 4.68 2.90
C LEU A 13 -2.48 5.03 3.64
N LEU A 14 -3.32 4.02 3.89
CA LEU A 14 -4.66 4.25 4.45
C LEU A 14 -4.67 4.30 5.98
N ASN A 15 -3.65 3.73 6.64
CA ASN A 15 -3.59 3.56 8.08
C ASN A 15 -4.90 3.00 8.69
N ASP A 16 -5.52 2.05 7.98
CA ASP A 16 -6.87 1.55 8.26
C ASP A 16 -6.88 0.31 9.17
N HIS A 17 -5.69 -0.23 9.50
CA HIS A 17 -5.55 -1.39 10.37
C HIS A 17 -4.27 -1.29 11.19
N GLU A 18 -4.37 -0.72 12.40
CA GLU A 18 -3.25 -0.42 13.32
C GLU A 18 -2.05 -1.40 13.26
N LYS A 19 -2.28 -2.69 13.54
CA LYS A 19 -1.20 -3.70 13.53
C LYS A 19 -0.53 -3.90 12.16
N LEU A 20 -1.32 -3.88 11.09
CA LEU A 20 -0.82 -4.12 9.74
C LEU A 20 -0.22 -2.86 9.12
N SER A 21 -0.73 -1.69 9.48
CA SER A 21 -0.19 -0.39 9.10
C SER A 21 1.18 -0.17 9.73
N ASN A 22 1.34 -0.44 11.03
CA ASN A 22 2.64 -0.39 11.70
C ASN A 22 3.65 -1.37 11.08
N LYS A 23 3.19 -2.59 10.75
CA LYS A 23 4.05 -3.59 10.09
C LYS A 23 4.43 -3.16 8.67
N ALA A 24 3.51 -2.54 7.94
CA ALA A 24 3.77 -2.03 6.60
C ALA A 24 4.79 -0.88 6.62
N GLU A 25 4.66 0.05 7.58
CA GLU A 25 5.64 1.10 7.83
C GLU A 25 7.02 0.53 8.12
N GLU A 26 7.12 -0.42 9.07
CA GLU A 26 8.39 -1.07 9.40
C GLU A 26 9.04 -1.73 8.17
N ILE A 27 8.24 -2.42 7.34
CA ILE A 27 8.74 -3.09 6.13
C ILE A 27 9.20 -2.07 5.09
N LEU A 28 8.38 -1.06 4.77
CA LEU A 28 8.63 -0.15 3.66
C LEU A 28 9.76 0.84 3.94
N GLU A 29 9.84 1.36 5.16
CA GLU A 29 10.84 2.37 5.53
C GLU A 29 12.23 1.77 5.77
N ASN A 30 12.31 0.52 6.24
CA ASN A 30 13.57 -0.10 6.63
C ASN A 30 14.16 -1.07 5.59
N ASN A 31 13.49 -1.30 4.46
CA ASN A 31 13.95 -2.24 3.45
C ASN A 31 14.04 -1.61 2.06
N LYS A 32 14.97 -2.11 1.24
CA LYS A 32 14.96 -1.82 -0.20
C LYS A 32 13.86 -2.64 -0.88
N ILE A 33 12.78 -1.96 -1.25
CA ILE A 33 11.60 -2.54 -1.87
C ILE A 33 11.50 -2.13 -3.35
N ILE A 34 11.08 -3.06 -4.20
CA ILE A 34 10.75 -2.82 -5.60
C ILE A 34 9.23 -2.75 -5.71
N LEU A 35 8.71 -1.62 -6.17
CA LEU A 35 7.31 -1.47 -6.55
C LEU A 35 7.20 -1.68 -8.06
N LEU A 36 6.59 -2.80 -8.45
CA LEU A 36 6.33 -3.08 -9.87
C LEU A 36 5.18 -2.20 -10.38
N PHE A 37 5.25 -1.77 -11.63
CA PHE A 37 4.23 -0.91 -12.24
C PHE A 37 2.80 -1.48 -12.16
N PRO A 38 2.54 -2.79 -12.40
CA PRO A 38 1.20 -3.35 -12.24
C PRO A 38 0.65 -3.22 -10.81
N VAL A 39 1.50 -3.37 -9.80
CA VAL A 39 1.12 -3.22 -8.39
C VAL A 39 0.77 -1.76 -8.09
N ALA A 40 1.53 -0.80 -8.64
CA ALA A 40 1.18 0.62 -8.53
C ALA A 40 -0.18 0.94 -9.18
N CYS A 41 -0.46 0.38 -10.36
CA CYS A 41 -1.77 0.54 -11.02
C CYS A 41 -2.92 -0.03 -10.18
N GLU A 42 -2.73 -1.20 -9.58
CA GLU A 42 -3.71 -1.81 -8.68
C GLU A 42 -4.00 -0.92 -7.47
N VAL A 43 -2.96 -0.42 -6.80
CA VAL A 43 -3.09 0.50 -5.65
C VAL A 43 -3.89 1.74 -6.06
N VAL A 44 -3.55 2.37 -7.18
CA VAL A 44 -4.28 3.55 -7.68
C VAL A 44 -5.74 3.22 -7.98
N PHE A 45 -6.02 2.09 -8.61
CA PHE A 45 -7.39 1.65 -8.91
C PHE A 45 -8.23 1.42 -7.64
N VAL A 46 -7.63 0.81 -6.61
CA VAL A 46 -8.29 0.60 -5.32
C VAL A 46 -8.56 1.94 -4.62
N LEU A 47 -7.56 2.83 -4.55
CA LEU A 47 -7.72 4.16 -3.96
C LEU A 47 -8.78 4.99 -4.69
N GLN A 48 -8.82 4.93 -6.03
CA GLN A 48 -9.86 5.58 -6.81
C GLN A 48 -11.26 5.11 -6.40
N LYS A 49 -11.47 3.81 -6.15
CA LYS A 49 -12.77 3.32 -5.69
C LYS A 49 -13.11 3.80 -4.27
N VAL A 50 -12.15 3.75 -3.35
CA VAL A 50 -12.34 4.21 -1.97
C VAL A 50 -12.73 5.69 -1.94
N TYR A 51 -12.03 6.54 -2.70
CA TYR A 51 -12.29 7.98 -2.71
C TYR A 51 -13.41 8.43 -3.65
N SER A 52 -13.68 7.70 -4.74
CA SER A 52 -14.83 8.01 -5.61
C SER A 52 -16.18 7.72 -4.93
N SER A 53 -16.19 6.90 -3.89
CA SER A 53 -17.38 6.69 -3.05
C SER A 53 -17.67 7.84 -2.08
N PHE A 54 -16.84 8.89 -2.04
CA PHE A 54 -17.04 10.09 -1.20
C PHE A 54 -17.67 11.29 -1.95
N ASN A 55 -18.28 11.07 -3.12
CA ASN A 55 -19.09 12.08 -3.83
C ASN A 55 -20.59 11.85 -3.63
#